data_AF-A0A7C6D699-F1
#
_entry.id   AF-A0A7C6D699-F1
#
_cell.length_a   1.000
_cell.length_b   1.000
_cell.length_c   1.000
_cell.angle_alpha   90.00
_cell.angle_beta   90.00
_cell.angle_gamma   90.00
#
_symmetry.space_group_name_H-M   'P 1'
#
loop_
_entity.id
_entity.type
_entity.pdbx_description
1 polymer ?
#
loop_
_entity_poly.entity_id
_entity_poly.type
_entity_poly.pdbx_seq_one_letter_code
_entity_poly.pdbx_strand_id
1 'polypeptide(L)'
;MPQAKSLPCFDAGSEYCPCVLASLGQCISCSMLQGRDTCDCGWSGVCVCAEFERAGRQARPGREQSTAHVTTLTPLERPRDDYKAYLAEIAVPFSLARWCTLPGSFVLLRPEAAREAFNVPISVMESSAHSIKIAVECRGPKTTALETALLRDRKVVVTGPFWSGLQGYTQLASLARGNTLVIAKGMAQAAVPPIASYIRSRGGNLKVLIGPGTLGLVFISDILERLGAQYEIMPRAEDRNLGRISDEINTGSYHLLVSAGSKLQHQAILNLLSTISEKDRLVSRFVWVSHLTMACAEGICGSCLLAGVRGCKARFDDRFEAHLLH
;
A
#
# COMPACT_ATOMS: atom_id res chain seq x y z
N MET A 1 24.28 17.71 1.34
CA MET A 1 23.44 16.69 1.99
C MET A 1 24.08 15.33 1.70
N PRO A 2 24.32 14.47 2.70
CA PRO A 2 24.87 13.14 2.44
C PRO A 2 23.99 12.42 1.40
N GLN A 3 24.60 11.97 0.31
CA GLN A 3 23.87 11.39 -0.83
C GLN A 3 23.19 10.09 -0.39
N ALA A 4 21.86 10.06 -0.50
CA ALA A 4 21.09 8.86 -0.22
C ALA A 4 21.60 7.71 -1.11
N LYS A 5 21.88 6.56 -0.48
CA LYS A 5 22.21 5.31 -1.16
C LYS A 5 21.08 4.92 -2.12
N SER A 6 21.41 4.32 -3.27
CA SER A 6 20.39 3.81 -4.19
C SER A 6 19.46 2.80 -3.49
N LEU A 7 18.16 2.94 -3.71
CA LEU A 7 17.13 2.08 -3.12
C LEU A 7 16.34 1.35 -4.20
N PRO A 8 15.89 0.10 -3.96
CA PRO A 8 15.05 -0.61 -4.91
C PRO A 8 13.75 0.17 -5.20
N CYS A 9 13.29 0.13 -6.45
CA CYS A 9 12.11 0.87 -6.88
C CYS A 9 10.92 -0.06 -7.15
N PHE A 10 9.70 0.37 -6.82
CA PHE A 10 8.47 -0.36 -7.12
C PHE A 10 8.25 -0.55 -8.62
N ASP A 11 8.61 0.44 -9.44
CA ASP A 11 8.41 0.39 -10.89
C ASP A 11 9.55 -0.28 -11.65
N ALA A 12 10.69 -0.60 -11.00
CA ALA A 12 11.81 -1.22 -11.69
C ALA A 12 11.38 -2.54 -12.37
N GLY A 13 11.56 -2.61 -13.69
CA GLY A 13 11.18 -3.77 -14.51
C GLY A 13 9.72 -3.78 -14.98
N SER A 14 8.93 -2.77 -14.61
CA SER A 14 7.59 -2.55 -15.16
C SER A 14 7.64 -1.74 -16.46
N GLU A 15 6.50 -1.64 -17.16
CA GLU A 15 6.33 -0.78 -18.33
C GLU A 15 6.55 0.72 -18.05
N TYR A 16 6.51 1.13 -16.77
CA TYR A 16 6.71 2.52 -16.34
C TYR A 16 8.16 2.86 -15.99
N CYS A 17 9.10 1.93 -16.19
CA CYS A 17 10.53 2.13 -15.94
C CYS A 17 11.33 1.89 -17.22
N PRO A 18 12.26 2.77 -17.60
CA PRO A 18 12.70 4.00 -16.91
C PRO A 18 11.64 5.11 -16.96
N CYS A 19 11.46 5.85 -15.86
CA CYS A 19 10.50 6.96 -15.77
C CYS A 19 11.19 8.33 -15.92
N VAL A 20 10.42 9.41 -15.86
CA VAL A 20 10.96 10.78 -15.95
C VAL A 20 12.02 11.12 -14.89
N LEU A 21 12.03 10.44 -13.74
CA LEU A 21 13.11 10.60 -12.77
C LEU A 21 14.47 10.14 -13.33
N ALA A 22 14.49 9.11 -14.19
CA ALA A 22 15.70 8.68 -14.86
C ALA A 22 16.22 9.75 -15.83
N SER A 23 15.35 10.32 -16.66
CA SER A 23 15.74 11.35 -17.63
C SER A 23 16.20 12.66 -16.98
N LEU A 24 15.73 12.95 -15.77
CA LEU A 24 16.13 14.14 -15.01
C LEU A 24 17.37 13.94 -14.12
N GLY A 25 18.00 12.77 -14.18
CA GLY A 25 19.14 12.45 -13.33
C GLY A 25 18.80 12.24 -11.85
N GLN A 26 17.54 11.91 -11.54
CA GLN A 26 17.01 11.77 -10.18
C GLN A 26 16.49 10.34 -9.89
N CYS A 27 16.98 9.34 -10.63
CA CYS A 27 16.57 7.95 -10.43
C CYS A 27 16.90 7.49 -9.02
N ILE A 28 15.91 7.08 -8.23
CA ILE A 28 16.15 6.61 -6.84
C ILE A 28 16.91 5.28 -6.76
N SER A 29 16.94 4.51 -7.85
CA SER A 29 17.45 3.14 -7.87
C SER A 29 18.77 2.98 -8.60
N CYS A 30 19.25 4.00 -9.34
CA CYS A 30 20.43 3.86 -10.18
C CYS A 30 21.34 5.08 -10.05
N SER A 31 22.50 4.89 -9.41
CA SER A 31 23.53 5.92 -9.25
C SER A 31 24.14 6.40 -10.57
N MET A 32 24.30 5.52 -11.56
CA MET A 32 24.83 5.91 -12.88
C MET A 32 23.94 6.95 -13.56
N LEU A 33 22.61 6.76 -13.47
CA LEU A 33 21.66 7.74 -13.98
C LEU A 33 21.63 9.02 -13.16
N GLN A 34 22.11 9.01 -11.91
CA GLN A 34 22.33 10.23 -11.11
C GLN A 34 23.65 10.94 -11.45
N GLY A 35 24.43 10.42 -12.40
CA GLY A 35 25.75 10.95 -12.77
C GLY A 35 26.89 10.55 -11.83
N ARG A 36 26.74 9.46 -11.05
CA ARG A 36 27.87 8.90 -10.28
C ARG A 36 28.73 8.00 -11.17
N ASP A 37 30.01 7.93 -10.85
CA ASP A 37 31.00 7.16 -11.62
C ASP A 37 30.95 5.65 -11.35
N THR A 38 30.33 5.24 -10.23
CA THR A 38 30.22 3.84 -9.83
C THR A 38 28.78 3.42 -9.64
N CYS A 39 28.46 2.21 -10.15
CA CYS A 39 27.18 1.58 -9.92
C CYS A 39 27.08 1.06 -8.48
N ASP A 40 26.12 1.57 -7.70
CA ASP A 40 25.83 1.13 -6.34
C ASP A 40 24.38 0.63 -6.17
N CYS A 41 23.72 0.32 -7.30
CA CYS A 41 22.31 -0.06 -7.27
C CYS A 41 22.11 -1.41 -6.56
N GLY A 42 21.06 -1.49 -5.73
CA GLY A 42 20.56 -2.76 -5.22
C GLY A 42 19.83 -3.51 -6.34
N TRP A 43 20.59 -4.21 -7.18
CA TRP A 43 20.10 -4.95 -8.36
C TRP A 43 18.78 -5.65 -8.05
N SER A 44 17.75 -5.36 -8.85
CA SER A 44 16.38 -5.85 -8.64
C SER A 44 15.91 -6.78 -9.76
N GLY A 45 16.85 -7.34 -10.53
CA GLY A 45 16.56 -8.19 -11.69
C GLY A 45 16.65 -7.45 -13.04
N VAL A 46 16.74 -6.12 -13.03
CA VAL A 46 16.87 -5.29 -14.23
C VAL A 46 17.90 -4.18 -14.04
N CYS A 47 18.65 -3.87 -15.10
CA CYS A 47 19.53 -2.71 -15.15
C CYS A 47 18.76 -1.49 -15.66
N VAL A 48 18.30 -0.60 -14.76
CA VAL A 48 17.55 0.60 -15.16
C VAL A 48 18.37 1.50 -16.10
N CYS A 49 19.69 1.59 -15.90
CA CYS A 49 20.59 2.34 -16.79
C CYS A 49 20.59 1.73 -18.20
N ALA A 50 20.78 0.42 -18.33
CA ALA A 50 20.80 -0.23 -19.63
C ALA A 50 19.43 -0.15 -20.33
N GLU A 51 18.32 -0.27 -19.60
CA GLU A 51 16.98 -0.08 -20.16
C GLU A 51 16.76 1.36 -20.65
N PHE A 52 17.31 2.35 -19.95
CA PHE A 52 17.27 3.75 -20.38
C PHE A 52 18.10 4.00 -21.64
N GLU A 53 19.30 3.43 -21.75
CA GLU A 53 20.10 3.50 -22.98
C GLU A 53 19.40 2.79 -24.15
N ARG A 54 18.83 1.60 -23.92
CA ARG A 54 18.05 0.85 -24.93
C ARG A 54 16.81 1.61 -25.40
N ALA A 55 16.19 2.39 -24.52
CA ALA A 55 15.08 3.27 -24.84
C ALA A 55 15.52 4.58 -25.52
N GLY A 56 16.78 4.71 -25.96
CA GLY A 56 17.29 5.94 -26.59
C GLY A 56 17.33 7.13 -25.63
N ARG A 57 17.54 6.88 -24.34
CA ARG A 57 17.54 7.89 -23.25
C ARG A 57 16.20 8.63 -23.11
N GLN A 58 15.10 7.94 -23.41
CA GLN A 58 13.75 8.45 -23.24
C GLN A 58 13.06 7.76 -22.05
N ALA A 59 12.28 8.55 -21.31
CA ALA A 59 11.40 8.00 -20.29
C ALA A 59 10.22 7.27 -20.95
N ARG A 60 9.80 6.15 -20.36
CA ARG A 60 8.55 5.49 -20.69
C ARG A 60 7.37 6.40 -20.35
N PRO A 61 6.23 6.28 -21.07
CA PRO A 61 5.00 6.96 -20.70
C PRO A 61 4.60 6.69 -19.24
N GLY A 62 4.03 7.69 -18.59
CA GLY A 62 3.43 7.51 -17.27
C GLY A 62 2.13 6.70 -17.34
N ARG A 63 1.55 6.43 -16.17
CA ARG A 63 0.25 5.75 -16.09
C ARG A 63 -0.83 6.58 -16.77
N GLU A 64 -1.60 5.93 -17.64
CA GLU A 64 -2.73 6.56 -18.31
C GLU A 64 -3.87 6.87 -17.34
N GLN A 65 -4.60 7.93 -17.64
CA GLN A 65 -5.84 8.28 -16.96
C GLN A 65 -7.00 7.70 -17.75
N SER A 66 -7.91 7.00 -17.08
CA SER A 66 -9.11 6.45 -17.70
C SER A 66 -10.35 6.98 -17.00
N THR A 67 -11.34 7.43 -17.76
CA THR A 67 -12.69 7.66 -17.22
C THR A 67 -13.30 6.30 -16.91
N ALA A 68 -13.88 6.18 -15.73
CA ALA A 68 -14.48 4.97 -15.22
C ALA A 68 -15.85 5.25 -14.63
N HIS A 69 -16.71 4.24 -14.69
CA HIS A 69 -18.06 4.28 -14.14
C HIS A 69 -18.13 3.53 -12.81
N VAL A 70 -18.83 4.12 -11.84
CA VAL A 70 -19.14 3.49 -10.56
C VAL A 70 -20.34 2.58 -10.76
N THR A 71 -20.13 1.27 -10.73
CA THR A 71 -21.17 0.26 -11.00
C THR A 71 -21.98 -0.06 -9.75
N THR A 72 -21.35 -0.03 -8.58
CA THR A 72 -22.01 -0.29 -7.30
C THR A 72 -21.43 0.64 -6.23
N LEU A 73 -22.30 1.11 -5.33
CA LEU A 73 -21.88 1.89 -4.18
C LEU A 73 -22.74 1.50 -2.98
N THR A 74 -22.08 1.03 -1.94
CA THR A 74 -22.71 0.59 -0.70
C THR A 74 -22.21 1.48 0.42
N PRO A 75 -23.09 2.25 1.08
CA PRO A 75 -22.73 2.95 2.31
C PRO A 75 -22.25 1.96 3.37
N LEU A 76 -21.18 2.30 4.06
CA LEU A 76 -20.75 1.58 5.26
C LEU A 76 -21.46 2.22 6.45
N GLU A 77 -22.41 1.51 7.04
CA GLU A 77 -23.13 1.98 8.23
C GLU A 77 -22.18 2.06 9.43
N ARG A 78 -22.03 3.26 9.97
CA ARG A 78 -21.09 3.54 11.06
C ARG A 78 -21.87 3.88 12.33
N PRO A 79 -21.35 3.54 13.51
CA PRO A 79 -21.94 3.99 14.77
C PRO A 79 -21.86 5.51 15.01
N ARG A 80 -21.08 6.24 14.20
CA ARG A 80 -20.88 7.69 14.31
C ARG A 80 -21.20 8.35 12.98
N ASP A 81 -21.87 9.50 13.03
CA ASP A 81 -22.26 10.29 11.85
C ASP A 81 -21.26 11.43 11.55
N ASP A 82 -20.00 11.28 11.98
CA ASP A 82 -18.97 12.30 11.81
C ASP A 82 -18.45 12.36 10.37
N TYR A 83 -18.23 11.19 9.76
CA TYR A 83 -17.78 11.06 8.38
C TYR A 83 -18.46 9.88 7.71
N LYS A 84 -18.81 10.05 6.43
CA LYS A 84 -19.40 8.96 5.64
C LYS A 84 -18.34 8.05 5.06
N ALA A 85 -18.65 6.78 4.90
CA ALA A 85 -17.77 5.81 4.27
C ALA A 85 -18.54 4.92 3.30
N TYR A 86 -17.86 4.46 2.26
CA TYR A 86 -18.48 3.71 1.17
C TYR A 86 -17.57 2.59 0.70
N LEU A 87 -18.19 1.48 0.29
CA LEU A 87 -17.61 0.53 -0.66
C LEU A 87 -18.08 0.91 -2.06
N ALA A 88 -17.15 1.01 -3.00
CA ALA A 88 -17.48 1.26 -4.40
C ALA A 88 -16.87 0.20 -5.29
N GLU A 89 -17.63 -0.25 -6.28
CA GLU A 89 -17.11 -1.01 -7.42
C GLU A 89 -17.05 -0.09 -8.64
N ILE A 90 -15.91 -0.12 -9.32
CA ILE A 90 -15.59 0.80 -10.41
C ILE A 90 -15.18 -0.03 -11.62
N ALA A 91 -15.85 0.18 -12.75
CA ALA A 91 -15.51 -0.46 -14.02
C ALA A 91 -14.23 0.16 -14.59
N VAL A 92 -13.21 -0.66 -14.85
CA VAL A 92 -11.89 -0.23 -15.32
C VAL A 92 -11.39 -1.11 -16.47
N PRO A 93 -10.42 -0.65 -17.27
CA PRO A 93 -9.81 -1.48 -18.29
C PRO A 93 -9.16 -2.76 -17.72
N PHE A 94 -9.17 -3.83 -18.52
CA PHE A 94 -8.56 -5.11 -18.15
C PHE A 94 -7.07 -4.98 -17.77
N SER A 95 -6.34 -4.15 -18.50
CA SER A 95 -4.93 -3.87 -18.26
C SER A 95 -4.70 -3.34 -16.84
N LEU A 96 -5.54 -2.41 -16.37
CA LEU A 96 -5.46 -1.88 -15.00
C LEU A 96 -5.86 -2.93 -13.97
N ALA A 97 -7.01 -3.57 -14.16
CA ALA A 97 -7.57 -4.55 -13.23
C ALA A 97 -6.61 -5.74 -12.97
N ARG A 98 -6.00 -6.28 -14.04
CA ARG A 98 -5.05 -7.41 -13.94
C ARG A 98 -3.92 -7.12 -12.93
N TRP A 99 -3.39 -5.90 -12.95
CA TRP A 99 -2.27 -5.49 -12.10
C TRP A 99 -2.69 -5.00 -10.71
N CYS A 100 -3.99 -4.76 -10.48
CA CYS A 100 -4.54 -4.43 -9.16
C CYS A 100 -4.59 -5.63 -8.19
N THR A 101 -4.38 -6.85 -8.67
CA THR A 101 -4.38 -8.08 -7.84
C THR A 101 -3.17 -8.18 -6.90
N LEU A 102 -2.11 -7.41 -7.15
CA LEU A 102 -0.90 -7.44 -6.35
C LEU A 102 -1.12 -6.79 -4.96
N PRO A 103 -0.59 -7.37 -3.87
CA PRO A 103 -0.60 -6.74 -2.56
C PRO A 103 0.04 -5.34 -2.59
N GLY A 104 -0.64 -4.36 -1.98
CA GLY A 104 -0.19 -2.97 -1.99
C GLY A 104 -0.59 -2.17 -3.23
N SER A 105 -1.39 -2.75 -4.12
CA SER A 105 -1.98 -2.03 -5.24
C SER A 105 -2.96 -0.94 -4.77
N PHE A 106 -2.83 0.25 -5.33
CA PHE A 106 -3.74 1.37 -5.13
C PHE A 106 -3.90 2.17 -6.43
N VAL A 107 -4.96 2.97 -6.49
CA VAL A 107 -5.24 3.88 -7.60
C VAL A 107 -5.38 5.30 -7.07
N LEU A 108 -5.18 6.29 -7.93
CA LEU A 108 -5.62 7.65 -7.69
C LEU A 108 -7.01 7.83 -8.31
N LEU A 109 -7.94 8.34 -7.51
CA LEU A 109 -9.30 8.66 -7.96
C LEU A 109 -9.58 10.15 -7.78
N ARG A 110 -10.29 10.72 -8.76
CA ARG A 110 -10.85 12.07 -8.68
C ARG A 110 -12.15 12.16 -9.48
N PRO A 111 -13.02 13.15 -9.21
CA PRO A 111 -14.10 13.51 -10.13
C PRO A 111 -13.56 13.80 -11.53
N GLU A 112 -14.31 13.44 -12.57
CA GLU A 112 -13.90 13.61 -13.97
C GLU A 112 -13.56 15.08 -14.30
N ALA A 113 -14.41 16.01 -13.88
CA ALA A 113 -14.24 17.44 -14.10
C ALA A 113 -13.24 18.13 -13.15
N ALA A 114 -12.72 17.43 -12.14
CA ALA A 114 -11.81 18.02 -11.16
C ALA A 114 -10.35 17.97 -11.63
N ARG A 115 -9.55 18.99 -11.30
CA ARG A 115 -8.10 18.99 -11.54
C ARG A 115 -7.37 17.86 -10.79
N GLU A 116 -6.18 17.47 -11.26
CA GLU A 116 -5.34 16.43 -10.64
C GLU A 116 -5.01 16.67 -9.16
N ALA A 117 -5.03 17.91 -8.68
CA ALA A 117 -4.85 18.21 -7.26
C ALA A 117 -5.91 17.52 -6.37
N PHE A 118 -7.06 17.12 -6.92
CA PHE A 118 -8.11 16.36 -6.24
C PHE A 118 -7.88 14.84 -6.23
N ASN A 119 -6.79 14.34 -6.81
CA ASN A 119 -6.43 12.92 -6.73
C ASN A 119 -6.38 12.45 -5.26
N VAL A 120 -7.09 11.36 -4.99
CA VAL A 120 -7.12 10.65 -3.71
C VAL A 120 -6.50 9.27 -3.92
N PRO A 121 -5.40 8.93 -3.21
CA PRO A 121 -4.87 7.57 -3.22
C PRO A 121 -5.80 6.64 -2.44
N ILE A 122 -6.27 5.58 -3.10
CA ILE A 122 -7.22 4.62 -2.53
C ILE A 122 -6.74 3.20 -2.81
N SER A 123 -6.59 2.41 -1.73
CA SER A 123 -6.20 0.99 -1.82
C SER A 123 -7.27 0.19 -2.56
N VAL A 124 -6.82 -0.70 -3.43
CA VAL A 124 -7.72 -1.65 -4.09
C VAL A 124 -7.93 -2.86 -3.18
N MET A 125 -9.18 -3.15 -2.86
CA MET A 125 -9.57 -4.29 -2.03
C MET A 125 -9.63 -5.56 -2.86
N GLU A 126 -10.34 -5.52 -3.97
CA GLU A 126 -10.53 -6.67 -4.84
C GLU A 126 -10.47 -6.21 -6.28
N SER A 127 -10.05 -7.10 -7.18
CA SER A 127 -10.10 -6.86 -8.61
C SER A 127 -10.70 -8.06 -9.30
N SER A 128 -11.59 -7.81 -10.25
CA SER A 128 -12.09 -8.77 -11.22
C SER A 128 -11.39 -8.53 -12.58
N ALA A 129 -11.89 -9.11 -13.68
CA ALA A 129 -11.35 -8.86 -15.01
C ALA A 129 -11.51 -7.40 -15.47
N HIS A 130 -12.61 -6.74 -15.11
CA HIS A 130 -12.96 -5.39 -15.60
C HIS A 130 -13.49 -4.46 -14.50
N SER A 131 -13.29 -4.82 -13.23
CA SER A 131 -13.69 -3.96 -12.12
C SER A 131 -12.69 -4.03 -10.98
N ILE A 132 -12.64 -2.94 -10.22
CA ILE A 132 -11.95 -2.88 -8.93
C ILE A 132 -12.94 -2.48 -7.85
N LYS A 133 -12.76 -3.05 -6.66
CA LYS A 133 -13.50 -2.70 -5.45
C LYS A 133 -12.60 -1.90 -4.53
N ILE A 134 -13.13 -0.80 -4.02
CA ILE A 134 -12.42 0.11 -3.12
C ILE A 134 -13.27 0.43 -1.89
N ALA A 135 -12.61 0.92 -0.83
CA ALA A 135 -13.28 1.58 0.28
C ALA A 135 -12.76 3.01 0.43
N VAL A 136 -13.66 3.94 0.71
CA VAL A 136 -13.33 5.35 0.92
C VAL A 136 -14.03 5.88 2.16
N GLU A 137 -13.31 6.64 2.97
CA GLU A 137 -13.85 7.42 4.09
C GLU A 137 -13.74 8.92 3.74
N CYS A 138 -14.86 9.64 3.82
CA CYS A 138 -14.99 11.01 3.34
C CYS A 138 -14.72 12.00 4.47
N ARG A 139 -13.46 12.46 4.58
CA ARG A 139 -13.01 13.34 5.69
C ARG A 139 -12.61 14.76 5.29
N GLY A 140 -12.04 14.93 4.09
CA GLY A 140 -11.48 16.21 3.66
C GLY A 140 -11.92 16.62 2.25
N PRO A 141 -11.51 17.80 1.77
CA PRO A 141 -12.01 18.39 0.53
C PRO A 141 -11.91 17.47 -0.69
N LYS A 142 -10.80 16.72 -0.83
CA LYS A 142 -10.62 15.79 -1.95
C LYS A 142 -11.60 14.63 -1.90
N THR A 143 -11.76 14.02 -0.72
CA THR A 143 -12.67 12.88 -0.53
C THR A 143 -14.13 13.30 -0.56
N THR A 144 -14.48 14.52 -0.13
CA THR A 144 -15.84 15.07 -0.24
C THR A 144 -16.20 15.37 -1.70
N ALA A 145 -15.25 15.88 -2.49
CA ALA A 145 -15.45 16.04 -3.93
C ALA A 145 -15.62 14.67 -4.61
N LEU A 146 -14.78 13.69 -4.24
CA LEU A 146 -14.90 12.32 -4.74
C LEU A 146 -16.24 11.69 -4.35
N GLU A 147 -16.69 11.83 -3.10
CA GLU A 147 -18.00 11.38 -2.63
C GLU A 147 -19.15 11.91 -3.49
N THR A 148 -19.10 13.21 -3.82
CA THR A 148 -20.11 13.84 -4.68
C THR A 148 -20.16 13.16 -6.04
N ALA A 149 -19.00 12.91 -6.65
CA ALA A 149 -18.91 12.20 -7.93
C ALA A 149 -19.36 10.74 -7.84
N LEU A 150 -19.03 10.04 -6.73
CA LEU A 150 -19.45 8.67 -6.49
C LEU A 150 -20.98 8.56 -6.34
N LEU A 151 -21.63 9.53 -5.70
CA LEU A 151 -23.07 9.51 -5.42
C LEU A 151 -23.93 9.99 -6.61
N ARG A 152 -23.52 11.10 -7.24
CA ARG A 152 -24.33 11.80 -8.25
C ARG A 152 -23.94 11.42 -9.66
N ASP A 153 -22.68 11.64 -10.01
CA ASP A 153 -22.22 11.57 -11.40
C ASP A 153 -21.92 10.13 -11.84
N ARG A 154 -21.63 9.25 -10.87
CA ARG A 154 -21.21 7.86 -11.08
C ARG A 154 -20.02 7.74 -12.05
N LYS A 155 -19.24 8.81 -12.19
CA LYS A 155 -18.09 8.91 -13.09
C LYS A 155 -16.90 9.46 -12.34
N VAL A 156 -15.76 8.81 -12.51
CA VAL A 156 -14.49 9.20 -11.92
C VAL A 156 -13.37 9.03 -12.94
N VAL A 157 -12.26 9.73 -12.72
CA VAL A 157 -11.01 9.42 -13.40
C VAL A 157 -10.17 8.54 -12.49
N VAL A 158 -9.66 7.45 -13.07
CA VAL A 158 -8.76 6.49 -12.42
C VAL A 158 -7.38 6.61 -13.04
N THR A 159 -6.36 6.68 -12.20
CA THR A 159 -4.95 6.57 -12.59
C THR A 159 -4.31 5.46 -11.78
N GLY A 160 -3.62 4.53 -12.43
CA GLY A 160 -3.06 3.37 -11.73
C GLY A 160 -2.83 2.16 -12.64
N PRO A 161 -2.47 1.00 -12.04
CA PRO A 161 -2.24 0.83 -10.61
C PRO A 161 -0.84 1.25 -10.18
N PHE A 162 -0.73 1.70 -8.93
CA PHE A 162 0.51 1.93 -8.22
C PHE A 162 0.72 0.83 -7.17
N TRP A 163 1.97 0.49 -6.85
CA TRP A 163 2.26 -0.68 -5.99
C TRP A 163 2.94 -0.37 -4.66
N SER A 164 3.22 0.90 -4.38
CA SER A 164 3.90 1.32 -3.15
C SER A 164 2.99 1.37 -1.91
N GLY A 165 1.78 0.79 -1.99
CA GLY A 165 0.82 0.74 -0.89
C GLY A 165 1.19 -0.27 0.20
N LEU A 166 2.13 -1.20 -0.08
CA LEU A 166 2.65 -2.16 0.89
C LEU A 166 4.18 -2.13 0.90
N GLN A 167 4.75 -1.68 2.00
CA GLN A 167 6.19 -1.59 2.21
C GLN A 167 6.73 -2.85 2.90
N GLY A 168 8.01 -3.15 2.72
CA GLY A 168 8.56 -4.47 3.09
C GLY A 168 8.10 -5.61 2.17
N TYR A 169 7.52 -5.32 1.00
CA TYR A 169 6.91 -6.31 0.10
C TYR A 169 7.81 -7.53 -0.20
N THR A 170 9.13 -7.34 -0.27
CA THR A 170 10.09 -8.43 -0.48
C THR A 170 10.03 -9.50 0.60
N GLN A 171 9.71 -9.14 1.85
CA GLN A 171 9.52 -10.07 2.96
C GLN A 171 8.28 -10.94 2.75
N LEU A 172 7.19 -10.35 2.25
CA LEU A 172 5.98 -11.09 1.87
C LEU A 172 6.23 -11.96 0.63
N ALA A 173 6.90 -11.42 -0.38
CA ALA A 173 7.11 -12.11 -1.65
C ALA A 173 8.06 -13.31 -1.54
N SER A 174 9.07 -13.21 -0.67
CA SER A 174 10.01 -14.31 -0.37
C SER A 174 9.45 -15.34 0.60
N LEU A 175 8.29 -15.09 1.21
CA LEU A 175 7.62 -16.08 2.04
C LEU A 175 6.94 -17.11 1.14
N ALA A 176 7.54 -18.29 1.01
CA ALA A 176 6.96 -19.39 0.22
C ALA A 176 5.71 -19.96 0.89
N ARG A 177 5.87 -20.49 2.11
CA ARG A 177 4.81 -20.92 3.02
C ARG A 177 5.21 -20.51 4.44
N GLY A 178 4.22 -20.23 5.28
CA GLY A 178 4.47 -19.82 6.66
C GLY A 178 3.21 -19.28 7.32
N ASN A 179 3.32 -19.02 8.61
CA ASN A 179 2.28 -18.41 9.42
C ASN A 179 2.44 -16.89 9.37
N THR A 180 1.40 -16.20 8.93
CA THR A 180 1.34 -14.73 8.87
C THR A 180 0.27 -14.22 9.83
N LEU A 181 0.62 -13.21 10.61
CA LEU A 181 -0.30 -12.45 11.43
C LEU A 181 -0.50 -11.07 10.81
N VAL A 182 -1.75 -10.72 10.48
CA VAL A 182 -2.13 -9.38 10.03
C VAL A 182 -2.83 -8.66 11.17
N ILE A 183 -2.39 -7.43 11.47
CA ILE A 183 -3.06 -6.54 12.42
C ILE A 183 -3.68 -5.40 11.62
N ALA A 184 -5.02 -5.39 11.53
CA ALA A 184 -5.76 -4.46 10.68
C ALA A 184 -6.69 -3.56 11.50
N LYS A 185 -6.61 -2.23 11.32
CA LYS A 185 -7.52 -1.30 12.00
C LYS A 185 -8.04 -0.19 11.10
N GLY A 186 -9.31 0.18 11.30
CA GLY A 186 -9.93 1.32 10.61
C GLY A 186 -9.97 1.13 9.09
N MET A 187 -9.73 2.19 8.32
CA MET A 187 -9.80 2.11 6.85
C MET A 187 -8.67 1.29 6.21
N ALA A 188 -7.57 1.05 6.92
CA ALA A 188 -6.48 0.21 6.42
C ALA A 188 -6.89 -1.27 6.23
N GLN A 189 -8.05 -1.68 6.76
CA GLN A 189 -8.69 -2.95 6.43
C GLN A 189 -8.83 -3.14 4.90
N ALA A 190 -9.03 -2.07 4.13
CA ALA A 190 -9.17 -2.15 2.68
C ALA A 190 -7.95 -2.75 1.95
N ALA A 191 -6.75 -2.66 2.55
CA ALA A 191 -5.54 -3.22 1.97
C ALA A 191 -5.32 -4.71 2.30
N VAL A 192 -6.10 -5.27 3.24
CA VAL A 192 -5.93 -6.65 3.73
C VAL A 192 -6.40 -7.70 2.73
N PRO A 193 -7.56 -7.57 2.04
CA PRO A 193 -8.01 -8.56 1.07
C PRO A 193 -6.98 -9.02 0.02
N PRO A 194 -6.23 -8.14 -0.69
CA PRO A 194 -5.22 -8.61 -1.64
C PRO A 194 -4.04 -9.30 -0.95
N ILE A 195 -3.66 -8.85 0.25
CA ILE A 195 -2.61 -9.49 1.06
C ILE A 195 -3.06 -10.91 1.47
N ALA A 196 -4.29 -11.03 1.94
CA ALA A 196 -4.88 -12.30 2.37
C ALA A 196 -4.98 -13.29 1.20
N SER A 197 -5.51 -12.85 0.06
CA SER A 197 -5.59 -13.65 -1.16
C SER A 197 -4.21 -14.14 -1.62
N TYR A 198 -3.21 -13.26 -1.60
CA TYR A 198 -1.83 -13.61 -1.96
C TYR A 198 -1.22 -14.69 -1.05
N ILE A 199 -1.43 -14.58 0.26
CA ILE A 199 -0.92 -15.57 1.24
C ILE A 199 -1.64 -16.91 1.06
N ARG A 200 -2.98 -16.89 0.99
CA ARG A 200 -3.81 -18.10 0.91
C ARG A 200 -3.62 -18.86 -0.39
N SER A 201 -3.52 -18.16 -1.53
CA SER A 201 -3.27 -18.79 -2.84
C SER A 201 -1.92 -19.52 -2.92
N ARG A 202 -0.97 -19.21 -2.03
CA ARG A 202 0.33 -19.89 -1.91
C ARG A 202 0.35 -21.00 -0.85
N GLY A 203 -0.79 -21.26 -0.20
CA GLY A 203 -0.91 -22.24 0.87
C GLY A 203 -0.34 -21.76 2.21
N GLY A 204 -0.21 -20.45 2.42
CA GLY A 204 0.18 -19.87 3.72
C GLY A 204 -0.96 -19.90 4.74
N ASN A 205 -0.58 -19.93 6.02
CA ASN A 205 -1.52 -19.79 7.14
C ASN A 205 -1.68 -18.31 7.48
N LEU A 206 -2.92 -17.88 7.67
CA LEU A 206 -3.25 -16.49 7.92
C LEU A 206 -4.17 -16.37 9.13
N LYS A 207 -3.72 -15.62 10.13
CA LYS A 207 -4.57 -15.09 11.19
C LYS A 207 -4.65 -13.57 11.08
N VAL A 208 -5.83 -13.00 11.24
CA VAL A 208 -6.08 -11.56 11.18
C VAL A 208 -6.66 -11.07 12.51
N LEU A 209 -5.94 -10.20 13.21
CA LEU A 209 -6.50 -9.42 14.31
C LEU A 209 -7.07 -8.14 13.72
N ILE A 210 -8.39 -7.99 13.75
CA ILE A 210 -9.08 -6.88 13.09
C ILE A 210 -9.82 -6.01 14.09
N GLY A 211 -9.62 -4.69 14.01
CA GLY A 211 -10.25 -3.74 14.91
C GLY A 211 -10.96 -2.61 14.17
N PRO A 212 -12.03 -2.04 14.75
CA PRO A 212 -12.82 -1.00 14.10
C PRO A 212 -12.07 0.32 13.92
N GLY A 213 -11.03 0.59 14.72
CA GLY A 213 -10.26 1.84 14.67
C GLY A 213 -11.14 3.10 14.79
N THR A 214 -10.72 4.18 14.15
CA THR A 214 -11.50 5.43 14.05
C THR A 214 -12.75 5.26 13.19
N LEU A 215 -12.70 4.33 12.22
CA LEU A 215 -13.83 4.00 11.35
C LEU A 215 -15.04 3.52 12.16
N GLY A 216 -14.82 2.75 13.22
CA GLY A 216 -15.90 2.28 14.10
C GLY A 216 -16.61 1.02 13.63
N LEU A 217 -16.12 0.39 12.57
CA LEU A 217 -16.68 -0.84 12.02
C LEU A 217 -15.60 -1.75 11.42
N VAL A 218 -15.94 -3.02 11.32
CA VAL A 218 -15.17 -4.03 10.58
C VAL A 218 -15.96 -4.38 9.31
N PHE A 219 -15.35 -4.26 8.13
CA PHE A 219 -16.06 -4.41 6.84
C PHE A 219 -15.47 -5.45 5.89
N ILE A 220 -14.50 -6.25 6.36
CA ILE A 220 -13.87 -7.27 5.52
C ILE A 220 -14.07 -8.70 6.05
N SER A 221 -14.90 -8.91 7.08
CA SER A 221 -15.12 -10.24 7.68
C SER A 221 -15.57 -11.27 6.64
N ASP A 222 -16.60 -10.96 5.84
CA ASP A 222 -17.11 -11.85 4.79
C ASP A 222 -16.03 -12.22 3.76
N ILE A 223 -15.10 -11.29 3.49
CA ILE A 223 -13.97 -11.54 2.58
C ILE A 223 -12.99 -12.52 3.23
N LEU A 224 -12.67 -12.33 4.51
CA LEU A 224 -11.77 -13.23 5.25
C LEU A 224 -12.36 -14.63 5.39
N GLU A 225 -13.66 -14.75 5.65
CA GLU A 225 -14.39 -16.02 5.70
C GLU A 225 -14.34 -16.76 4.37
N ARG A 226 -14.64 -16.07 3.26
CA ARG A 226 -14.55 -16.65 1.91
C ARG A 226 -13.15 -17.12 1.54
N LEU A 227 -12.12 -16.45 2.07
CA LEU A 227 -10.71 -16.86 1.89
C LEU A 227 -10.26 -17.97 2.87
N GLY A 228 -11.14 -18.39 3.79
CA GLY A 228 -10.82 -19.35 4.84
C GLY A 228 -9.70 -18.87 5.77
N ALA A 229 -9.62 -17.56 6.01
CA ALA A 229 -8.66 -16.96 6.92
C ALA A 229 -9.21 -16.98 8.35
N GLN A 230 -8.37 -17.31 9.34
CA GLN A 230 -8.74 -17.16 10.73
C GLN A 230 -8.72 -15.68 11.09
N TYR A 231 -9.73 -15.19 11.81
CA TYR A 231 -9.74 -13.80 12.25
C TYR A 231 -10.37 -13.64 13.63
N GLU A 232 -9.94 -12.59 14.33
CA GLU A 232 -10.44 -12.19 15.64
C GLU A 232 -10.77 -10.71 15.60
N ILE A 233 -12.02 -10.36 15.94
CA ILE A 233 -12.45 -8.97 16.04
C ILE A 233 -12.02 -8.43 17.42
N MET A 234 -11.05 -7.53 17.43
CA MET A 234 -10.62 -6.82 18.62
C MET A 234 -11.53 -5.61 18.88
N PRO A 235 -12.02 -5.41 20.11
CA PRO A 235 -12.83 -4.26 20.46
C PRO A 235 -12.02 -2.96 20.40
N ARG A 236 -12.71 -1.82 20.61
CA ARG A 236 -12.00 -0.58 20.94
C ARG A 236 -11.45 -0.70 22.36
N ALA A 237 -10.16 -0.43 22.52
CA ALA A 237 -9.45 -0.46 23.79
C ALA A 237 -8.53 0.75 23.91
N GLU A 238 -8.31 1.23 25.14
CA GLU A 238 -7.46 2.40 25.43
C GLU A 238 -6.01 2.19 25.01
N ASP A 239 -5.47 1.00 25.30
CA ASP A 239 -4.14 0.55 24.89
C ASP A 239 -4.06 0.22 23.39
N ARG A 240 -5.17 0.39 22.66
CA ARG A 240 -5.33 0.01 21.26
C ARG A 240 -5.08 -1.48 21.03
N ASN A 241 -5.39 -2.34 22.00
CA ASN A 241 -5.19 -3.79 22.00
C ASN A 241 -3.71 -4.22 21.92
N LEU A 242 -2.78 -3.38 22.37
CA LEU A 242 -1.36 -3.73 22.35
C LEU A 242 -1.04 -4.93 23.26
N GLY A 243 -1.71 -5.06 24.42
CA GLY A 243 -1.57 -6.23 25.27
C GLY A 243 -1.93 -7.52 24.53
N ARG A 244 -3.13 -7.57 23.94
CA ARG A 244 -3.61 -8.72 23.18
C ARG A 244 -2.74 -9.05 21.96
N ILE A 245 -2.27 -8.03 21.23
CA ILE A 245 -1.34 -8.19 20.09
C ILE A 245 -0.01 -8.77 20.59
N SER A 246 0.53 -8.26 21.69
CA SER A 246 1.75 -8.77 22.32
C SER A 246 1.59 -10.24 22.71
N ASP A 247 0.46 -10.61 23.33
CA ASP A 247 0.19 -12.00 23.71
C ASP A 247 0.14 -12.91 22.49
N GLU A 248 -0.51 -12.48 21.40
CA GLU A 248 -0.57 -13.23 20.15
C GLU A 248 0.81 -13.46 19.54
N ILE A 249 1.64 -12.42 19.49
CA ILE A 249 2.99 -12.51 18.92
C ILE A 249 3.88 -13.41 19.79
N ASN A 250 3.73 -13.37 21.12
CA ASN A 250 4.56 -14.15 22.04
C ASN A 250 4.18 -15.64 22.13
N THR A 251 2.89 -15.96 21.95
CA THR A 251 2.35 -17.32 22.03
C THR A 251 2.28 -18.01 20.67
N GLY A 252 2.05 -17.24 19.61
CA GLY A 252 2.02 -17.74 18.24
C GLY A 252 3.40 -17.89 17.63
N SER A 253 3.51 -18.77 16.62
CA SER A 253 4.69 -18.87 15.78
C SER A 253 4.41 -18.19 14.45
N TYR A 254 4.83 -16.93 14.30
CA TYR A 254 4.64 -16.13 13.09
C TYR A 254 5.96 -15.85 12.39
N HIS A 255 6.00 -16.09 11.08
CA HIS A 255 7.16 -15.83 10.23
C HIS A 255 7.12 -14.41 9.65
N LEU A 256 5.91 -13.87 9.52
CA LEU A 256 5.63 -12.56 8.96
C LEU A 256 4.54 -11.85 9.77
N LEU A 257 4.79 -10.58 10.08
CA LEU A 257 3.82 -9.66 10.64
C LEU A 257 3.48 -8.58 9.62
N VAL A 258 2.18 -8.35 9.43
CA VAL A 258 1.68 -7.29 8.54
C VAL A 258 0.89 -6.29 9.37
N SER A 259 1.33 -5.04 9.39
CA SER A 259 0.63 -3.95 10.04
C SER A 259 -0.17 -3.12 9.04
N ALA A 260 -1.49 -3.21 9.10
CA ALA A 260 -2.43 -2.40 8.33
C ALA A 260 -3.14 -1.42 9.28
N GLY A 261 -2.63 -0.19 9.38
CA GLY A 261 -3.13 0.77 10.34
C GLY A 261 -2.48 2.15 10.22
N SER A 262 -2.48 2.90 11.32
CA SER A 262 -1.84 4.21 11.37
C SER A 262 -0.33 4.12 11.64
N LYS A 263 0.40 5.22 11.42
CA LYS A 263 1.82 5.37 11.81
C LYS A 263 2.06 4.88 13.25
N LEU A 264 1.19 5.30 14.19
CA LEU A 264 1.29 4.91 15.60
C LEU A 264 1.15 3.40 15.82
N GLN A 265 0.33 2.70 15.02
CA GLN A 265 0.24 1.23 15.10
C GLN A 265 1.53 0.58 14.61
N HIS A 266 2.08 1.05 13.49
CA HIS A 266 3.33 0.51 12.96
C HIS A 266 4.47 0.67 13.98
N GLN A 267 4.62 1.88 14.54
CA GLN A 267 5.60 2.18 15.59
C GLN A 267 5.43 1.28 16.81
N ALA A 268 4.20 1.12 17.30
CA ALA A 268 3.96 0.29 18.48
C ALA A 268 4.29 -1.18 18.26
N ILE A 269 3.99 -1.74 17.08
CA ILE A 269 4.34 -3.13 16.76
C ILE A 269 5.86 -3.28 16.58
N LEU A 270 6.53 -2.31 15.96
CA LEU A 270 8.00 -2.31 15.84
C LEU A 270 8.68 -2.28 17.23
N ASN A 271 8.19 -1.45 18.16
CA ASN A 271 8.68 -1.41 19.53
C ASN A 271 8.43 -2.72 20.30
N LEU A 272 7.31 -3.40 20.04
CA LEU A 272 7.06 -4.73 20.59
C LEU A 272 8.08 -5.74 20.04
N LEU A 273 8.35 -5.71 18.73
CA LEU A 273 9.31 -6.60 18.09
C LEU A 273 10.75 -6.37 18.58
N SER A 274 11.16 -5.13 18.79
CA SER A 274 12.49 -4.83 19.35
C SER A 274 12.65 -5.40 20.76
N THR A 275 11.62 -5.24 21.60
CA THR A 275 11.60 -5.78 22.97
C THR A 275 11.64 -7.32 22.99
N ILE A 276 11.06 -7.97 21.98
CA ILE A 276 11.11 -9.44 21.83
C ILE A 276 12.48 -9.89 21.30
N SER A 277 13.08 -9.12 20.40
CA SER A 277 14.42 -9.39 19.84
C SER A 277 15.50 -9.41 20.93
N GLU A 278 15.42 -8.49 21.90
CA GLU A 278 16.34 -8.43 23.04
C GLU A 278 16.29 -9.69 23.93
N LYS A 279 15.26 -10.53 23.76
CA LYS A 279 15.08 -11.79 24.51
C LYS A 279 15.51 -13.03 23.71
N ASP A 280 16.39 -12.87 22.71
CA ASP A 280 16.94 -13.93 21.85
C ASP A 280 15.88 -14.80 21.11
N ARG A 281 14.70 -14.24 20.81
CA ARG A 281 13.67 -14.92 19.99
C ARG A 281 13.78 -14.49 18.53
N LEU A 282 13.46 -15.42 17.62
CA LEU A 282 13.36 -15.12 16.19
C LEU A 282 12.33 -14.00 15.95
N VAL A 283 12.77 -12.87 15.42
CA VAL A 283 11.89 -11.75 15.07
C VAL A 283 11.19 -12.07 13.76
N SER A 284 9.86 -12.02 13.77
CA SER A 284 9.08 -12.12 12.53
C SER A 284 9.44 -10.98 11.59
N ARG A 285 9.55 -11.27 10.30
CA ARG A 285 9.69 -10.23 9.28
C ARG A 285 8.52 -9.26 9.37
N PHE A 286 8.74 -7.98 9.05
CA PHE A 286 7.72 -6.96 9.18
C PHE A 286 7.38 -6.30 7.84
N VAL A 287 6.09 -6.07 7.64
CA VAL A 287 5.49 -5.47 6.45
C VAL A 287 4.43 -4.49 6.92
N TRP A 288 4.28 -3.35 6.24
CA TRP A 288 3.27 -2.37 6.62
C TRP A 288 2.59 -1.73 5.44
N VAL A 289 1.30 -1.43 5.61
CA VAL A 289 0.53 -0.64 4.65
C VAL A 289 1.02 0.81 4.72
N SER A 290 1.31 1.39 3.56
CA SER A 290 1.84 2.74 3.46
C SER A 290 0.83 3.78 3.92
N HIS A 291 1.30 4.74 4.73
CA HIS A 291 0.52 5.92 5.17
C HIS A 291 1.13 7.23 4.63
N LEU A 292 1.96 7.15 3.59
CA LEU A 292 2.62 8.31 3.00
C LEU A 292 1.58 9.28 2.41
N THR A 293 1.82 10.58 2.57
CA THR A 293 1.07 11.59 1.84
C THR A 293 1.44 11.54 0.35
N MET A 294 0.46 11.36 -0.53
CA MET A 294 0.69 11.27 -1.97
C MET A 294 -0.22 12.23 -2.74
N ALA A 295 0.34 12.88 -3.76
CA ALA A 295 -0.42 13.68 -4.72
C ALA A 295 -0.30 13.09 -6.14
N CYS A 296 0.92 12.98 -6.68
CA CYS A 296 1.13 12.39 -8.01
C CYS A 296 1.33 10.87 -7.99
N ALA A 297 1.80 10.29 -6.87
CA ALA A 297 2.32 8.91 -6.76
C ALA A 297 3.44 8.51 -7.76
N GLU A 298 3.84 9.42 -8.66
CA GLU A 298 4.91 9.25 -9.64
C GLU A 298 6.28 9.76 -9.16
N GLY A 299 6.37 10.16 -7.89
CA GLY A 299 7.60 10.69 -7.31
C GLY A 299 7.99 12.06 -7.86
N ILE A 300 7.12 12.81 -8.53
CA ILE A 300 7.44 14.12 -9.12
C ILE A 300 7.32 15.25 -8.09
N CYS A 301 6.13 15.39 -7.51
CA CYS A 301 5.75 16.53 -6.64
C CYS A 301 6.47 16.61 -5.28
N GLY A 302 7.16 15.55 -4.86
CA GLY A 302 7.82 15.50 -3.55
C GLY A 302 6.90 15.31 -2.32
N SER A 303 5.57 15.22 -2.46
CA SER A 303 4.68 15.03 -1.30
C SER A 303 4.94 13.74 -0.52
N CYS A 304 5.46 12.71 -1.20
CA CYS A 304 5.77 11.40 -0.62
C CYS A 304 7.21 11.31 -0.07
N LEU A 305 7.90 12.45 0.10
CA LEU A 305 9.26 12.48 0.60
C LEU A 305 9.32 12.01 2.06
N LEU A 306 10.19 11.04 2.32
CA LEU A 306 10.48 10.53 3.64
C LEU A 306 12.01 10.44 3.77
N ALA A 307 12.58 11.20 4.71
CA ALA A 307 14.03 11.35 4.87
C ALA A 307 14.78 11.68 3.54
N GLY A 308 14.19 12.53 2.71
CA GLY A 308 14.76 12.92 1.40
C GLY A 308 14.58 11.89 0.28
N VAL A 309 13.93 10.75 0.55
CA VAL A 309 13.66 9.68 -0.43
C VAL A 309 12.20 9.75 -0.90
N ARG A 310 11.97 9.59 -2.21
CA ARG A 310 10.64 9.54 -2.82
C ARG A 310 9.95 8.21 -2.48
N GLY A 311 9.23 8.14 -1.36
CA GLY A 311 8.69 6.88 -0.79
C GLY A 311 7.58 6.21 -1.59
N CYS A 312 6.93 6.93 -2.51
CA CYS A 312 6.01 6.36 -3.47
C CYS A 312 6.70 5.60 -4.63
N LYS A 313 8.03 5.70 -4.72
CA LYS A 313 8.86 4.93 -5.65
C LYS A 313 9.76 3.93 -4.93
N ALA A 314 10.30 4.30 -3.77
CA ALA A 314 11.24 3.46 -3.04
C ALA A 314 10.54 2.30 -2.33
N ARG A 315 11.14 1.11 -2.40
CA ARG A 315 10.83 -0.03 -1.55
C ARG A 315 11.65 0.10 -0.28
N PHE A 316 10.98 0.35 0.84
CA PHE A 316 11.60 0.37 2.15
C PHE A 316 11.68 -1.05 2.73
N ASP A 317 12.85 -1.39 3.30
CA ASP A 317 13.14 -2.65 3.99
C ASP A 317 13.29 -2.43 5.50
N ASP A 318 13.66 -3.49 6.21
CA ASP A 318 13.82 -3.54 7.67
C ASP A 318 14.74 -2.44 8.22
N ARG A 319 15.72 -1.96 7.43
CA ARG A 319 16.64 -0.89 7.87
C ARG A 319 15.97 0.48 7.89
N PHE A 320 14.90 0.65 7.13
CA PHE A 320 14.13 1.88 7.07
C PHE A 320 13.05 1.96 8.17
N GLU A 321 12.78 0.85 8.87
CA GLU A 321 11.88 0.81 10.04
C GLU A 321 12.33 1.76 11.15
N ALA A 322 13.64 2.01 11.27
CA ALA A 322 14.20 3.01 12.19
C ALA A 322 13.64 4.43 11.94
N HIS A 323 13.33 4.79 10.70
CA HIS A 323 12.72 6.08 10.38
C HIS A 323 11.22 6.13 10.63
N LEU A 324 10.56 4.98 10.79
CA LEU A 324 9.18 4.94 11.27
C LEU A 324 9.11 5.22 12.76
N LEU A 325 10.16 4.88 13.53
CA LEU A 325 10.26 5.08 14.98
C LEU A 325 10.54 6.53 15.40
N HIS A 326 10.95 7.39 14.45
CA HIS A 326 11.16 8.83 14.64
C HIS A 326 10.08 9.67 13.91
#